data_AF-A0A2Z5N5Q2-F1
#
_entry.id   AF-A0A2Z5N5Q2-F1
#
_cell.length_a   1.000
_cell.length_b   1.000
_cell.length_c   1.000
_cell.angle_alpha   90.00
_cell.angle_beta   90.00
_cell.angle_gamma   90.00
#
_symmetry.space_group_name_H-M   'P 1'
#
loop_
_entity.id
_entity.type
_entity.pdbx_description
1 polymer ?
#
loop_
_entity_poly.entity_id
_entity_poly.type
_entity_poly.pdbx_seq_one_letter_code
_entity_poly.pdbx_strand_id
1 'polypeptide(L)'
;MPDTPFAIVERARRRTAQIRFGDVPAALLEGPKWVCQIVSDCAVEADVEPTQAARAAEMLGRLRPANVALAGRVARASGWLARSVLDADDRCRAYAHLGTDRIIEMVGMPGVGPWLAERDTWWPGTYELPLLEQLPATVKPLLDVLGVTASAYLLMSLTAIDGTALVTESDDGIERPFRIPAGVDTIHFAPVCIDGPAEQWREALVAALDGVRRLVGLKSARPFYL
;
A
#
# COMPACT_ATOMS: atom_id res chain seq x y z
N MET A 1 17.71 -7.19 13.45
CA MET A 1 16.92 -6.22 12.68
C MET A 1 17.13 -4.87 13.32
N PRO A 2 17.49 -3.81 12.58
CA PRO A 2 17.40 -2.47 13.16
C PRO A 2 15.92 -2.22 13.50
N ASP A 3 15.66 -1.79 14.73
CA ASP A 3 14.31 -1.48 15.18
C ASP A 3 13.75 -0.38 14.29
N THR A 4 12.66 -0.66 13.55
CA THR A 4 11.97 0.41 12.82
C THR A 4 11.60 1.49 13.82
N PRO A 5 11.97 2.76 13.58
CA PRO A 5 11.74 3.81 14.56
C PRO A 5 10.26 3.85 14.97
N PHE A 6 9.99 3.67 16.27
CA PHE A 6 8.63 3.61 16.82
C PHE A 6 7.76 4.79 16.37
N ALA A 7 8.37 5.98 16.25
CA ALA A 7 7.71 7.19 15.76
C ALA A 7 7.19 7.07 14.32
N ILE A 8 7.93 6.38 13.42
CA ILE A 8 7.50 6.16 12.03
C ILE A 8 6.29 5.22 12.00
N VAL A 9 6.31 4.15 12.81
CA VAL A 9 5.18 3.20 12.91
C VAL A 9 3.93 3.89 13.42
N GLU A 10 4.03 4.65 14.51
CA GLU A 10 2.88 5.37 15.08
C GLU A 10 2.35 6.46 14.14
N ARG A 11 3.22 7.17 13.43
CA ARG A 11 2.80 8.12 12.38
C ARG A 11 2.00 7.40 11.29
N ALA A 12 2.49 6.27 10.80
CA ALA A 12 1.81 5.52 9.74
C ALA A 12 0.43 5.02 10.21
N ARG A 13 0.32 4.52 11.45
CA ARG A 13 -0.96 4.10 12.03
C ARG A 13 -1.98 5.24 12.14
N ARG A 14 -1.54 6.41 12.62
CA ARG A 14 -2.40 7.61 12.67
C ARG A 14 -2.85 8.02 11.28
N ARG A 15 -1.94 7.97 10.30
CA ARG A 15 -2.26 8.32 8.91
C ARG A 15 -3.25 7.32 8.29
N THR A 16 -3.14 6.02 8.56
CA THR A 16 -4.15 5.03 8.16
C THR A 16 -5.53 5.35 8.76
N ALA A 17 -5.60 5.76 10.03
CA ALA A 17 -6.85 6.17 10.64
C ALA A 17 -7.44 7.43 9.99
N GLN A 18 -6.62 8.43 9.68
CA GLN A 18 -7.03 9.63 8.92
C GLN A 18 -7.63 9.25 7.56
N ILE A 19 -6.94 8.38 6.79
CA ILE A 19 -7.42 7.90 5.49
C ILE A 19 -8.76 7.20 5.61
N ARG A 20 -8.93 6.35 6.64
CA ARG A 20 -10.20 5.66 6.92
C ARG A 20 -11.35 6.65 7.13
N PHE A 21 -11.11 7.76 7.83
CA PHE A 21 -12.10 8.80 8.12
C PHE A 21 -12.18 9.89 7.04
N GLY A 22 -11.58 9.68 5.87
CA GLY A 22 -11.72 10.57 4.71
C GLY A 22 -10.78 11.77 4.66
N ASP A 23 -9.77 11.85 5.55
CA ASP A 23 -8.71 12.86 5.47
C ASP A 23 -7.65 12.45 4.43
N VAL A 24 -8.05 12.58 3.15
CA VAL A 24 -7.30 12.12 1.98
C VAL A 24 -7.11 13.25 0.96
N PRO A 25 -6.00 13.25 0.21
CA PRO A 25 -5.74 14.25 -0.85
C PRO A 25 -6.65 14.07 -2.08
N ALA A 26 -7.30 12.91 -2.21
CA ALA A 26 -8.33 12.61 -3.21
C ALA A 26 -9.42 11.73 -2.58
N ALA A 27 -10.69 12.10 -2.76
CA ALA A 27 -11.82 11.32 -2.27
C ALA A 27 -11.78 9.89 -2.85
N LEU A 28 -11.90 8.90 -1.97
CA LEU A 28 -11.89 7.48 -2.32
C LEU A 28 -13.31 6.93 -2.36
N LEU A 29 -13.53 5.84 -3.11
CA LEU A 29 -14.76 5.06 -2.97
C LEU A 29 -14.88 4.44 -1.56
N GLU A 30 -16.11 4.03 -1.24
CA GLU A 30 -16.40 3.28 -0.02
C GLU A 30 -15.93 1.82 -0.12
N GLY A 31 -15.52 1.27 1.03
CA GLY A 31 -15.05 -0.11 1.16
C GLY A 31 -13.56 -0.25 1.53
N PRO A 32 -13.04 -1.49 1.48
CA PRO A 32 -11.67 -1.86 1.84
C PRO A 32 -10.61 -1.00 1.15
N LYS A 33 -9.58 -0.66 1.91
CA LYS A 33 -8.44 0.14 1.44
C LYS A 33 -7.15 -0.53 1.88
N TRP A 34 -6.25 -0.73 0.92
CA TRP A 34 -4.85 -0.99 1.19
C TRP A 34 -4.09 0.33 1.19
N VAL A 35 -3.38 0.61 2.28
CA VAL A 35 -2.58 1.80 2.50
C VAL A 35 -1.13 1.38 2.61
N CYS A 36 -0.23 2.05 1.89
CA CYS A 36 1.20 1.85 1.99
C CYS A 36 1.90 3.20 2.04
N GLN A 37 2.71 3.41 3.07
CA GLN A 37 3.62 4.54 3.18
C GLN A 37 5.05 4.04 3.03
N ILE A 38 5.84 4.76 2.24
CA ILE A 38 7.27 4.53 2.07
C ILE A 38 7.99 5.73 2.66
N VAL A 39 8.74 5.48 3.73
CA VAL A 39 9.38 6.51 4.54
C VAL A 39 10.88 6.24 4.59
N SER A 40 11.67 7.21 4.17
CA SER A 40 13.14 7.15 4.26
C SER A 40 13.62 7.38 5.69
N ASP A 41 14.71 6.72 6.08
CA ASP A 41 15.31 6.86 7.42
C ASP A 41 16.09 8.17 7.62
N CYS A 42 16.37 8.91 6.55
CA CYS A 42 17.11 10.18 6.61
C CYS A 42 16.24 11.40 6.32
N ALA A 43 16.53 12.49 7.03
CA ALA A 43 16.00 13.81 6.74
C ALA A 43 16.49 14.28 5.36
N VAL A 44 15.54 14.34 4.44
CA VAL A 44 15.54 14.98 3.13
C VAL A 44 15.94 16.47 3.07
N GLU A 45 17.13 16.92 3.48
CA GLU A 45 17.40 18.39 3.60
C GLU A 45 17.56 19.17 2.28
N ALA A 46 17.74 18.52 1.13
CA ALA A 46 17.94 19.24 -0.13
C ALA A 46 16.62 19.74 -0.74
N ASP A 47 16.63 20.84 -1.50
CA ASP A 47 15.54 21.11 -2.43
C ASP A 47 15.64 20.16 -3.63
N VAL A 48 14.51 19.63 -4.09
CA VAL A 48 14.48 18.80 -5.31
C VAL A 48 14.51 19.75 -6.50
N GLU A 49 15.53 19.62 -7.34
CA GLU A 49 15.65 20.38 -8.59
C GLU A 49 14.36 20.23 -9.43
N PRO A 50 13.87 21.29 -10.11
CA PRO A 50 12.60 21.23 -10.84
C PRO A 50 12.49 20.08 -11.87
N THR A 51 13.62 19.72 -12.48
CA THR A 51 13.72 18.59 -13.42
C THR A 51 13.59 17.24 -12.71
N GLN A 52 14.14 17.09 -11.51
CA GLN A 52 13.96 15.91 -10.67
C GLN A 52 12.52 15.80 -10.17
N ALA A 53 11.89 16.93 -9.82
CA ALA A 53 10.49 16.97 -9.40
C ALA A 53 9.54 16.50 -10.51
N ALA A 54 9.76 16.95 -11.76
CA ALA A 54 8.97 16.50 -12.91
C ALA A 54 9.14 14.99 -13.17
N ARG A 55 10.36 14.47 -13.07
CA ARG A 55 10.65 13.04 -13.22
C ARG A 55 10.03 12.21 -12.10
N ALA A 56 10.13 12.66 -10.85
CA ALA A 56 9.50 12.02 -9.70
C ALA A 56 7.97 11.98 -9.88
N ALA A 57 7.36 13.08 -10.31
CA ALA A 57 5.92 13.14 -10.58
C ALA A 57 5.49 12.19 -11.72
N GLU A 58 6.32 12.02 -12.75
CA GLU A 58 6.07 11.03 -13.79
C GLU A 58 6.10 9.60 -13.26
N MET A 59 7.11 9.27 -12.45
CA MET A 59 7.27 7.94 -11.88
C MET A 59 6.18 7.62 -10.85
N LEU A 60 5.74 8.62 -10.08
CA LEU A 60 4.58 8.53 -9.20
C LEU A 60 3.32 8.10 -9.97
N GLY A 61 3.12 8.64 -11.17
CA GLY A 61 1.99 8.28 -12.03
C GLY A 61 2.03 6.87 -12.62
N ARG A 62 3.18 6.17 -12.52
CA ARG A 62 3.34 4.77 -12.96
C ARG A 62 3.03 3.77 -11.85
N LEU A 63 2.85 4.24 -10.61
CA LEU A 63 2.46 3.38 -9.50
C LEU A 63 1.05 2.82 -9.73
N ARG A 64 0.79 1.66 -9.13
CA ARG A 64 -0.46 0.91 -9.22
C ARG A 64 -0.88 0.40 -7.84
N PRO A 65 -1.35 1.29 -6.94
CA PRO A 65 -1.85 0.90 -5.63
C PRO A 65 -3.01 -0.09 -5.79
N ALA A 66 -2.92 -1.27 -5.16
CA ALA A 66 -3.88 -2.37 -5.32
C ALA A 66 -4.20 -2.72 -6.80
N ASN A 67 -3.17 -2.69 -7.67
CA ASN A 67 -3.24 -2.96 -9.11
C ASN A 67 -4.07 -1.94 -9.93
N VAL A 68 -4.52 -0.85 -9.32
CA VAL A 68 -5.31 0.18 -9.99
C VAL A 68 -4.38 1.14 -10.72
N ALA A 69 -4.56 1.30 -12.03
CA ALA A 69 -3.81 2.28 -12.81
C ALA A 69 -4.18 3.70 -12.41
N LEU A 70 -3.17 4.57 -12.28
CA LEU A 70 -3.35 6.00 -12.03
C LEU A 70 -3.46 6.76 -13.35
N ALA A 71 -4.26 7.82 -13.35
CA ALA A 71 -4.55 8.70 -14.46
C ALA A 71 -4.17 10.15 -14.10
N GLY A 72 -3.21 10.70 -14.82
CA GLY A 72 -2.77 12.08 -14.64
C GLY A 72 -2.00 12.33 -13.34
N ARG A 73 -1.36 13.50 -13.28
CA ARG A 73 -0.57 13.98 -12.15
C ARG A 73 -0.87 15.46 -11.93
N VAL A 74 -1.08 15.86 -10.69
CA VAL A 74 -1.48 17.21 -10.31
C VAL A 74 -0.54 17.72 -9.22
N ALA A 75 0.05 18.90 -9.44
CA ALA A 75 0.77 19.61 -8.40
C ALA A 75 -0.22 20.15 -7.35
N ARG A 76 0.10 19.97 -6.08
CA ARG A 76 -0.63 20.47 -4.92
C ARG A 76 0.34 21.21 -4.00
N ALA A 77 -0.20 22.05 -3.11
CA ALA A 77 0.61 22.69 -2.07
C ALA A 77 1.35 21.68 -1.18
N SER A 78 0.74 20.50 -0.98
CA SER A 78 1.30 19.39 -0.20
C SER A 78 2.19 18.43 -1.02
N GLY A 79 2.54 18.76 -2.27
CA GLY A 79 3.40 17.93 -3.13
C GLY A 79 2.70 17.45 -4.40
N TRP A 80 2.96 16.23 -4.85
CA TRP A 80 2.43 15.69 -6.10
C TRP A 80 1.39 14.60 -5.86
N LEU A 81 0.29 14.64 -6.62
CA LEU A 81 -0.78 13.66 -6.52
C LEU A 81 -1.05 13.04 -7.89
N ALA A 82 -1.02 11.71 -7.97
CA ALA A 82 -1.55 10.93 -9.09
C ALA A 82 -2.74 10.12 -8.57
N ARG A 83 -3.85 10.05 -9.32
CA ARG A 83 -5.08 9.37 -8.88
C ARG A 83 -5.68 8.57 -10.03
N SER A 84 -6.41 7.50 -9.76
CA SER A 84 -7.15 6.80 -10.81
C SER A 84 -8.31 7.66 -11.35
N VAL A 85 -8.91 7.19 -12.45
CA VAL A 85 -10.09 7.83 -13.05
C VAL A 85 -11.18 8.00 -12.01
N LEU A 86 -11.89 9.13 -12.08
CA LEU A 86 -12.99 9.45 -11.19
C LEU A 86 -14.29 8.79 -11.63
N ASP A 87 -15.12 8.45 -10.66
CA ASP A 87 -16.52 8.14 -10.90
C ASP A 87 -17.36 9.42 -11.09
N ALA A 88 -18.67 9.26 -11.22
CA ALA A 88 -19.61 10.38 -11.37
C ALA A 88 -19.71 11.28 -10.12
N ASP A 89 -19.21 10.81 -8.97
CA ASP A 89 -19.24 11.51 -7.69
C ASP A 89 -17.85 12.10 -7.32
N ASP A 90 -16.95 12.24 -8.31
CA ASP A 90 -15.58 12.74 -8.14
C ASP A 90 -14.68 11.91 -7.20
N ARG A 91 -14.99 10.63 -7.02
CA ARG A 91 -14.21 9.70 -6.19
C ARG A 91 -13.30 8.82 -7.06
N CYS A 92 -12.13 8.47 -6.55
CA CYS A 92 -11.21 7.54 -7.20
C CYS A 92 -11.11 6.20 -6.45
N ARG A 93 -10.59 5.19 -7.14
CA ARG A 93 -10.27 3.87 -6.55
C ARG A 93 -8.87 3.79 -5.95
N ALA A 94 -7.99 4.70 -6.35
CA ALA A 94 -6.61 4.71 -5.91
C ALA A 94 -5.98 6.08 -6.10
N TYR A 95 -4.96 6.36 -5.29
CA TYR A 95 -4.03 7.46 -5.51
C TYR A 95 -2.63 7.10 -5.03
N ALA A 96 -1.64 7.80 -5.59
CA ALA A 96 -0.31 7.93 -5.04
C ALA A 96 -0.01 9.40 -4.80
N HIS A 97 0.52 9.71 -3.62
CA HIS A 97 0.90 11.05 -3.20
C HIS A 97 2.37 11.06 -2.80
N LEU A 98 3.11 12.02 -3.32
CA LEU A 98 4.46 12.35 -2.89
C LEU A 98 4.38 13.64 -2.10
N GLY A 99 4.53 13.54 -0.78
CA GLY A 99 4.52 14.68 0.13
C GLY A 99 5.74 15.58 -0.01
N THR A 100 5.64 16.81 0.48
CA THR A 100 6.81 17.72 0.62
C THR A 100 7.85 17.18 1.59
N ASP A 101 7.45 16.29 2.49
CA ASP A 101 8.31 15.51 3.39
C ASP A 101 8.90 14.26 2.72
N ARG A 102 8.72 14.11 1.40
CA ARG A 102 9.20 13.00 0.57
C ARG A 102 8.66 11.63 0.94
N ILE A 103 7.60 11.58 1.74
CA ILE A 103 6.87 10.33 1.97
C ILE A 103 6.08 10.01 0.71
N ILE A 104 6.20 8.76 0.25
CA ILE A 104 5.34 8.22 -0.81
C ILE A 104 4.18 7.49 -0.13
N GLU A 105 2.98 8.02 -0.27
CA GLU A 105 1.74 7.39 0.16
C GLU A 105 1.03 6.78 -1.05
N MET A 106 0.72 5.50 -0.97
CA MET A 106 -0.10 4.78 -1.94
C MET A 106 -1.34 4.26 -1.25
N VAL A 107 -2.51 4.59 -1.79
CA VAL A 107 -3.78 4.04 -1.33
C VAL A 107 -4.50 3.45 -2.52
N GLY A 108 -4.92 2.19 -2.40
CA GLY A 108 -5.64 1.48 -3.44
C GLY A 108 -6.76 0.65 -2.85
N MET A 109 -7.87 0.59 -3.56
CA MET A 109 -9.02 -0.21 -3.17
C MET A 109 -9.00 -1.55 -3.93
N PRO A 110 -8.79 -2.68 -3.23
CA PRO A 110 -8.89 -3.98 -3.87
C PRO A 110 -10.29 -4.14 -4.49
N GLY A 111 -10.39 -4.92 -5.56
CA GLY A 111 -11.69 -5.26 -6.13
C GLY A 111 -12.49 -6.07 -5.10
N VAL A 112 -13.72 -5.62 -4.83
CA VAL A 112 -14.66 -6.32 -3.94
C VAL A 112 -15.84 -6.84 -4.75
N GLY A 113 -16.25 -8.07 -4.51
CA GLY A 113 -17.44 -8.64 -5.14
C GLY A 113 -17.95 -9.90 -4.45
N PRO A 114 -19.13 -10.39 -4.84
CA PRO A 114 -19.72 -11.58 -4.23
C PRO A 114 -19.02 -12.85 -4.68
N TRP A 115 -18.82 -13.78 -3.74
CA TRP A 115 -18.35 -15.13 -4.03
C TRP A 115 -18.86 -16.12 -2.98
N LEU A 116 -19.48 -17.21 -3.46
CA LEU A 116 -20.13 -18.23 -2.63
C LEU A 116 -21.18 -17.56 -1.72
N ALA A 117 -21.06 -17.76 -0.41
CA ALA A 117 -21.98 -17.21 0.59
C ALA A 117 -21.62 -15.77 1.03
N GLU A 118 -20.48 -15.24 0.61
CA GLU A 118 -19.99 -13.92 1.03
C GLU A 118 -20.31 -12.88 -0.03
N ARG A 119 -20.87 -11.74 0.40
CA ARG A 119 -21.27 -10.64 -0.49
C ARG A 119 -20.08 -9.79 -0.92
N ASP A 120 -19.14 -9.57 0.01
CA ASP A 120 -18.06 -8.61 -0.13
C ASP A 120 -16.71 -9.32 0.08
N THR A 121 -16.20 -9.93 -0.99
CA THR A 121 -14.94 -10.68 -1.00
C THR A 121 -13.86 -9.93 -1.76
N TRP A 122 -12.62 -10.02 -1.30
CA TRP A 122 -11.47 -9.40 -1.97
C TRP A 122 -10.25 -10.31 -1.94
N TRP A 123 -9.38 -10.12 -2.94
CA TRP A 123 -8.20 -10.97 -3.14
C TRP A 123 -6.90 -10.24 -2.79
N PRO A 124 -6.07 -10.77 -1.87
CA PRO A 124 -4.79 -10.17 -1.49
C PRO A 124 -3.83 -9.95 -2.64
N GLY A 125 -3.85 -10.84 -3.64
CA GLY A 125 -3.03 -10.74 -4.84
C GLY A 125 -3.18 -9.40 -5.57
N THR A 126 -4.30 -8.69 -5.37
CA THR A 126 -4.52 -7.36 -5.94
C THR A 126 -3.56 -6.29 -5.42
N TYR A 127 -3.03 -6.39 -4.20
CA TYR A 127 -2.01 -5.45 -3.69
C TYR A 127 -0.64 -6.11 -3.48
N GLU A 128 -0.60 -7.42 -3.22
CA GLU A 128 0.65 -8.16 -2.96
C GLU A 128 1.53 -8.24 -4.22
N LEU A 129 0.98 -8.73 -5.33
CA LEU A 129 1.71 -8.92 -6.59
C LEU A 129 2.22 -7.59 -7.18
N PRO A 130 1.37 -6.55 -7.34
CA PRO A 130 1.86 -5.28 -7.89
C PRO A 130 2.89 -4.63 -6.99
N LEU A 131 2.82 -4.79 -5.67
CA LEU A 131 3.83 -4.23 -4.77
C LEU A 131 5.20 -4.89 -5.00
N LEU A 132 5.23 -6.23 -5.08
CA LEU A 132 6.45 -6.99 -5.34
C LEU A 132 7.10 -6.63 -6.68
N GLU A 133 6.29 -6.34 -7.70
CA GLU A 133 6.77 -5.89 -9.02
C GLU A 133 7.22 -4.43 -9.00
N GLN A 134 6.46 -3.54 -8.38
CA GLN A 134 6.72 -2.10 -8.41
C GLN A 134 7.90 -1.67 -7.55
N LEU A 135 8.21 -2.41 -6.48
CA LEU A 135 9.31 -2.08 -5.58
C LEU A 135 10.66 -1.93 -6.31
N PRO A 136 11.15 -2.95 -7.03
CA PRO A 136 12.38 -2.82 -7.81
C PRO A 136 12.21 -1.98 -9.08
N ALA A 137 11.05 -2.04 -9.74
CA ALA A 137 10.89 -1.46 -11.09
C ALA A 137 10.56 0.04 -11.09
N THR A 138 9.88 0.54 -10.07
CA THR A 138 9.35 1.92 -10.04
C THR A 138 9.71 2.65 -8.74
N VAL A 139 9.50 2.02 -7.58
CA VAL A 139 9.72 2.67 -6.28
C VAL A 139 11.20 2.95 -6.05
N LYS A 140 12.08 1.95 -6.23
CA LYS A 140 13.52 2.16 -6.03
C LYS A 140 14.08 3.27 -6.95
N PRO A 141 13.83 3.25 -8.28
CA PRO A 141 14.18 4.37 -9.14
C PRO A 141 13.57 5.72 -8.72
N LEU A 142 12.36 5.73 -8.14
CA LEU A 142 11.74 6.97 -7.64
C LEU A 142 12.47 7.49 -6.40
N LEU A 143 12.84 6.61 -5.46
CA LEU A 143 13.65 6.96 -4.30
C LEU A 143 15.03 7.50 -4.72
N ASP A 144 15.66 6.91 -5.74
CA ASP A 144 16.93 7.40 -6.30
C ASP A 144 16.80 8.83 -6.87
N VAL A 145 15.71 9.12 -7.60
CA VAL A 145 15.42 10.48 -8.11
C VAL A 145 15.17 11.46 -6.98
N LEU A 146 14.58 11.00 -5.87
CA LEU A 146 14.41 11.78 -4.64
C LEU A 146 15.70 11.87 -3.81
N GLY A 147 16.83 11.38 -4.31
CA GLY A 147 18.11 11.42 -3.59
C GLY A 147 18.10 10.64 -2.27
N VAL A 148 17.21 9.67 -2.12
CA VAL A 148 17.16 8.78 -0.96
C VAL A 148 18.27 7.76 -1.11
N THR A 149 19.40 8.00 -0.46
CA THR A 149 20.57 7.12 -0.46
C THR A 149 20.60 6.15 0.71
N ALA A 150 19.68 6.32 1.66
CA ALA A 150 19.55 5.51 2.86
C ALA A 150 18.42 4.47 2.72
N SER A 151 18.33 3.60 3.72
CA SER A 151 17.24 2.63 3.87
C SER A 151 15.88 3.34 3.91
N ALA A 152 14.86 2.70 3.33
CA ALA A 152 13.47 3.13 3.42
C ALA A 152 12.62 2.03 4.05
N TYR A 153 11.51 2.40 4.69
CA TYR A 153 10.59 1.47 5.33
C TYR A 153 9.24 1.48 4.63
N LEU A 154 8.71 0.29 4.36
CA LEU A 154 7.30 0.07 4.00
C LEU A 154 6.46 -0.11 5.23
N LEU A 155 5.45 0.75 5.36
CA LEU A 155 4.47 0.76 6.41
C LEU A 155 3.12 0.51 5.75
N MET A 156 2.59 -0.71 5.88
CA MET A 156 1.37 -1.11 5.18
C MET A 156 0.22 -1.30 6.16
N SER A 157 -1.00 -1.10 5.68
CA SER A 157 -2.22 -1.40 6.44
C SER A 157 -3.37 -1.78 5.50
N LEU A 158 -4.29 -2.57 6.02
CA LEU A 158 -5.64 -2.73 5.47
C LEU A 158 -6.62 -2.04 6.42
N THR A 159 -7.59 -1.29 5.89
CA THR A 159 -8.62 -0.62 6.69
C THR A 159 -9.97 -0.66 5.98
N ALA A 160 -11.07 -0.44 6.72
CA ALA A 160 -12.45 -0.59 6.24
C ALA A 160 -12.73 -2.02 5.73
N ILE A 161 -12.28 -3.03 6.47
CA ILE A 161 -12.38 -4.46 6.13
C ILE A 161 -13.39 -5.22 6.99
N ASP A 162 -13.98 -4.60 8.00
CA ASP A 162 -15.01 -5.26 8.83
C ASP A 162 -16.20 -5.69 7.97
N GLY A 163 -16.76 -6.86 8.27
CA GLY A 163 -17.84 -7.48 7.50
C GLY A 163 -17.45 -8.01 6.12
N THR A 164 -16.18 -7.93 5.71
CA THR A 164 -15.70 -8.49 4.43
C THR A 164 -15.06 -9.87 4.58
N ALA A 165 -14.74 -10.51 3.46
CA ALA A 165 -14.02 -11.77 3.44
C ALA A 165 -12.78 -11.75 2.53
N LEU A 166 -11.71 -12.33 3.04
CA LEU A 166 -10.44 -12.56 2.35
C LEU A 166 -10.55 -13.80 1.46
N VAL A 167 -10.29 -13.69 0.17
CA VAL A 167 -10.11 -14.85 -0.71
C VAL A 167 -8.68 -15.36 -0.57
N THR A 168 -8.52 -16.61 -0.13
CA THR A 168 -7.21 -17.26 -0.01
C THR A 168 -7.36 -18.78 -0.13
N GLU A 169 -6.24 -19.47 -0.38
CA GLU A 169 -6.19 -20.93 -0.34
C GLU A 169 -6.30 -21.43 1.11
N SER A 170 -7.13 -22.45 1.32
CA SER A 170 -7.27 -23.16 2.59
C SER A 170 -6.12 -24.15 2.84
N ASP A 171 -6.03 -24.71 4.06
CA ASP A 171 -5.01 -25.71 4.40
C ASP A 171 -5.12 -27.00 3.52
N ASP A 172 -6.31 -27.29 2.97
CA ASP A 172 -6.58 -28.39 2.02
C ASP A 172 -6.40 -28.01 0.54
N GLY A 173 -5.91 -26.80 0.25
CA GLY A 173 -5.56 -26.38 -1.10
C GLY A 173 -6.71 -25.81 -1.94
N ILE A 174 -7.81 -25.40 -1.30
CA ILE A 174 -9.01 -24.92 -1.98
C ILE A 174 -9.14 -23.41 -1.78
N GLU A 175 -9.23 -22.67 -2.88
CA GLU A 175 -9.51 -21.23 -2.83
C GLU A 175 -10.97 -20.97 -2.43
N ARG A 176 -11.15 -20.19 -1.36
CA ARG A 176 -12.48 -19.81 -0.86
C ARG A 176 -12.40 -18.52 -0.05
N PRO A 177 -13.52 -17.82 0.17
CA PRO A 177 -13.54 -16.67 1.03
C PRO A 177 -13.50 -17.08 2.51
N PHE A 178 -12.73 -16.34 3.30
CA PHE A 178 -12.64 -16.45 4.75
C PHE A 178 -13.04 -15.12 5.38
N ARG A 179 -14.09 -15.14 6.19
CA ARG A 179 -14.62 -13.92 6.81
C ARG A 179 -13.60 -13.32 7.78
N ILE A 180 -13.42 -12.00 7.68
CA ILE A 180 -12.64 -11.23 8.65
C ILE A 180 -13.36 -11.29 10.01
N PRO A 181 -12.64 -11.56 11.13
CA PRO A 181 -13.26 -11.60 12.45
C PRO A 181 -14.01 -10.31 12.77
N ALA A 182 -15.22 -10.44 13.33
CA ALA A 182 -16.08 -9.30 13.62
C ALA A 182 -15.37 -8.26 14.51
N GLY A 183 -15.49 -6.99 14.14
CA GLY A 183 -14.85 -5.88 14.86
C GLY A 183 -13.38 -5.64 14.48
N VAL A 184 -12.79 -6.49 13.64
CA VAL A 184 -11.47 -6.23 13.04
C VAL A 184 -11.66 -5.40 11.78
N ASP A 185 -11.53 -4.09 11.91
CA ASP A 185 -11.66 -3.17 10.78
C ASP A 185 -10.33 -2.65 10.23
N THR A 186 -9.21 -2.87 10.94
CA THR A 186 -7.90 -2.42 10.49
C THR A 186 -6.82 -3.40 10.92
N ILE A 187 -5.92 -3.70 9.99
CA ILE A 187 -4.74 -4.54 10.20
C ILE A 187 -3.53 -3.70 9.83
N HIS A 188 -2.54 -3.65 10.71
CA HIS A 188 -1.22 -3.10 10.41
C HIS A 188 -0.26 -4.26 10.18
N PHE A 189 0.40 -4.26 9.03
CA PHE A 189 1.42 -5.25 8.73
C PHE A 189 2.71 -4.94 9.49
N ALA A 190 3.59 -5.93 9.64
CA ALA A 190 4.93 -5.68 10.14
C ALA A 190 5.66 -4.70 9.21
N PRO A 191 6.35 -3.67 9.74
CA PRO A 191 7.17 -2.79 8.93
C PRO A 191 8.28 -3.57 8.23
N VAL A 192 8.61 -3.19 6.99
CA VAL A 192 9.64 -3.85 6.19
C VAL A 192 10.67 -2.82 5.75
N CYS A 193 11.93 -3.04 6.11
CA CYS A 193 13.04 -2.23 5.59
C CYS A 193 13.38 -2.71 4.17
N ILE A 194 13.35 -1.79 3.20
CA ILE A 194 13.80 -2.01 1.82
C ILE A 194 15.15 -1.34 1.61
N ASP A 195 16.19 -2.02 2.05
CA ASP A 195 17.57 -1.66 1.79
C ASP A 195 18.23 -2.68 0.87
N GLY A 196 19.08 -2.21 -0.05
CA GLY A 196 19.82 -3.08 -0.94
C GLY A 196 19.01 -3.76 -2.07
N PRO A 197 19.52 -4.90 -2.60
CA PRO A 197 18.86 -5.76 -3.59
C PRO A 197 17.58 -6.42 -3.08
N ALA A 198 16.69 -6.80 -4.01
CA ALA A 198 15.36 -7.32 -3.68
C ALA A 198 15.40 -8.62 -2.84
N GLU A 199 16.41 -9.44 -3.06
CA GLU A 199 16.65 -10.70 -2.38
C GLU A 199 16.82 -10.53 -0.86
N GLN A 200 17.24 -9.34 -0.41
CA GLN A 200 17.53 -9.08 1.01
C GLN A 200 16.27 -8.76 1.84
N TRP A 201 15.22 -8.21 1.21
CA TRP A 201 14.00 -7.78 1.91
C TRP A 201 12.74 -8.53 1.46
N ARG A 202 12.78 -9.26 0.33
CA ARG A 202 11.62 -9.94 -0.24
C ARG A 202 11.00 -10.93 0.75
N GLU A 203 11.79 -11.75 1.42
CA GLU A 203 11.28 -12.71 2.41
C GLU A 203 10.55 -12.01 3.57
N ALA A 204 11.11 -10.90 4.07
CA ALA A 204 10.48 -10.10 5.11
C ALA A 204 9.16 -9.48 4.63
N LEU A 205 9.09 -9.02 3.38
CA LEU A 205 7.87 -8.50 2.78
C LEU A 205 6.79 -9.59 2.66
N VAL A 206 7.16 -10.77 2.15
CA VAL A 206 6.25 -11.91 2.03
C VAL A 206 5.71 -12.31 3.41
N ALA A 207 6.58 -12.44 4.40
CA ALA A 207 6.18 -12.77 5.78
C ALA A 207 5.26 -11.70 6.41
N ALA A 208 5.47 -10.42 6.09
CA ALA A 208 4.58 -9.34 6.51
C ALA A 208 3.19 -9.52 5.88
N LEU A 209 3.11 -9.66 4.55
CA LEU A 209 1.85 -9.80 3.80
C LEU A 209 1.05 -11.03 4.24
N ASP A 210 1.73 -12.15 4.49
CA ASP A 210 1.13 -13.39 5.01
C ASP A 210 0.51 -13.26 6.41
N GLY A 211 0.81 -12.18 7.13
CA GLY A 211 0.12 -11.81 8.37
C GLY A 211 -1.40 -11.78 8.24
N VAL A 212 -1.94 -11.39 7.07
CA VAL A 212 -3.39 -11.33 6.86
C VAL A 212 -4.05 -12.70 6.84
N ARG A 213 -3.36 -13.74 6.34
CA ARG A 213 -3.88 -15.12 6.26
C ARG A 213 -3.98 -15.75 7.66
N ARG A 214 -3.07 -15.38 8.56
CA ARG A 214 -3.13 -15.81 9.97
C ARG A 214 -4.32 -15.24 10.72
N LEU A 215 -4.81 -14.03 10.34
CA LEU A 215 -5.98 -13.43 10.97
C LEU A 215 -7.23 -14.29 10.77
N VAL A 216 -7.37 -14.91 9.61
CA VAL A 216 -8.53 -15.76 9.27
C VAL A 216 -8.34 -17.23 9.67
N GLY A 217 -7.33 -17.52 10.51
CA GLY A 217 -7.13 -18.84 11.12
C GLY A 217 -6.40 -19.88 10.27
N LEU A 218 -5.78 -19.47 9.15
CA LEU A 218 -4.99 -20.38 8.33
C LEU A 218 -3.63 -20.68 8.97
N LYS A 219 -3.27 -21.97 9.04
CA LYS A 219 -2.02 -22.44 9.64
C LYS A 219 -0.86 -22.35 8.66
N SER A 220 -1.14 -22.60 7.38
CA SER A 220 -0.17 -22.44 6.30
C SER A 220 -0.53 -21.23 5.46
N ALA A 221 0.33 -20.21 5.45
CA ALA A 221 0.24 -19.16 4.46
C ALA A 221 0.79 -19.71 3.14
N ARG A 222 -0.09 -19.90 2.16
CA ARG A 222 0.30 -20.12 0.77
C ARG A 222 0.08 -18.80 0.04
N PRO A 223 1.12 -17.97 -0.12
CA PRO A 223 0.99 -16.78 -0.93
C PRO A 223 0.70 -17.17 -2.38
N PHE A 224 -0.14 -16.39 -3.07
CA PHE A 224 -0.48 -16.62 -4.47
C PHE A 224 0.68 -16.34 -5.46
N TYR A 225 1.87 -16.01 -4.94
CA TYR A 225 2.96 -15.39 -5.69
C TYR A 225 4.31 -16.11 -5.52
N LEU A 226 4.29 -17.35 -5.00
CA LEU A 226 5.45 -18.25 -4.93
C LEU A 226 5.24 -19.48 -5.81
#